data_AF-A0A800DRM1-F1
#
_entry.id   AF-A0A800DRM1-F1
#
_cell.length_a   1.000
_cell.length_b   1.000
_cell.length_c   1.000
_cell.angle_alpha   90.00
_cell.angle_beta   90.00
_cell.angle_gamma   90.00
#
_symmetry.space_group_name_H-M   'P 1'
#
loop_
_entity.id
_entity.type
_entity.pdbx_description
1 polymer ?
#
loop_
_entity_poly.entity_id
_entity_poly.type
_entity_poly.pdbx_seq_one_letter_code
_entity_poly.pdbx_strand_id
1 'polypeptide(L)'
;MRDGIMRRLVTDKQIYKAVQNPPNETRAYFRGKSLEKFRPNVKAVQWDSITFEMNGRQFPISMNNLVDTDSAKKYNELVEKSETLAEMLGKL
;
A
#
# COMPACT_ATOMS: atom_id res chain seq x y z
N MET A 1 -0.40 -18.73 -34.73
CA MET A 1 -0.81 -18.30 -33.38
C MET A 1 -0.15 -19.24 -32.39
N ARG A 2 0.65 -18.73 -31.45
CA ARG A 2 1.33 -19.54 -30.42
C ARG A 2 0.48 -19.53 -29.15
N ASP A 3 -0.73 -20.05 -29.23
CA ASP A 3 -1.63 -20.09 -28.08
C ASP A 3 -1.56 -21.47 -27.43
N GLY A 4 -1.26 -21.52 -26.13
CA GLY A 4 -1.49 -22.71 -25.29
C GLY A 4 -0.27 -23.56 -24.87
N ILE A 5 0.96 -23.24 -25.31
CA ILE A 5 2.15 -24.04 -24.92
C ILE A 5 2.65 -23.76 -23.49
N MET A 6 2.09 -22.75 -22.82
CA MET A 6 2.53 -22.29 -21.51
C MET A 6 1.63 -22.86 -20.40
N ARG A 7 2.25 -23.51 -19.41
CA ARG A 7 1.56 -23.95 -18.19
C ARG A 7 1.09 -22.75 -17.39
N ARG A 8 -0.21 -22.70 -17.08
CA ARG A 8 -0.78 -21.68 -16.19
C ARG A 8 -0.67 -22.12 -14.73
N LEU A 9 -0.25 -21.20 -13.86
CA LEU A 9 -0.23 -21.40 -12.40
C LEU A 9 -1.46 -20.82 -11.70
N VAL A 10 -2.13 -19.86 -12.33
CA VAL A 10 -3.31 -19.15 -11.80
C VAL A 10 -4.35 -18.94 -12.90
N THR A 11 -5.61 -18.83 -12.50
CA THR A 11 -6.76 -18.54 -13.36
C THR A 11 -6.90 -17.04 -13.64
N ASP A 12 -7.61 -16.67 -14.72
CA ASP A 12 -7.90 -15.26 -15.01
C ASP A 12 -8.70 -14.60 -13.88
N LYS A 13 -9.63 -15.34 -13.27
CA LYS A 13 -10.39 -14.89 -12.11
C LYS A 13 -9.47 -14.50 -10.93
N GLN A 14 -8.42 -15.28 -10.66
CA GLN A 14 -7.43 -14.95 -9.62
C GLN A 14 -6.63 -13.70 -9.98
N ILE A 15 -6.26 -13.53 -11.26
CA ILE A 15 -5.57 -12.32 -11.75
C ILE A 15 -6.45 -11.09 -11.53
N TYR A 16 -7.70 -11.10 -12.02
CA TYR A 16 -8.62 -9.96 -11.86
C TYR A 16 -8.89 -9.62 -10.40
N LYS A 17 -9.01 -10.63 -9.52
CA LYS A 17 -9.16 -10.40 -8.08
C LYS A 17 -7.94 -9.70 -7.49
N ALA A 18 -6.73 -10.12 -7.87
CA ALA A 18 -5.48 -9.57 -7.35
C ALA A 18 -5.23 -8.11 -7.75
N VAL A 19 -5.76 -7.67 -8.91
CA VAL A 19 -5.69 -6.25 -9.33
C VAL A 19 -6.36 -5.33 -8.31
N GLN A 20 -7.50 -5.76 -7.75
CA GLN A 20 -8.29 -4.96 -6.82
C GLN A 20 -7.96 -5.25 -5.34
N ASN A 21 -7.35 -6.39 -5.06
CA ASN A 21 -7.07 -6.86 -3.70
C ASN A 21 -5.58 -7.16 -3.59
N PRO A 22 -4.73 -6.14 -3.39
CA PRO A 22 -3.32 -6.38 -3.11
C PRO A 22 -3.18 -7.22 -1.83
N PRO A 23 -2.12 -8.04 -1.72
CA PRO A 23 -1.90 -8.85 -0.53
C PRO A 23 -1.70 -7.96 0.70
N ASN A 24 -2.58 -8.13 1.69
CA ASN A 24 -2.66 -7.39 2.96
C ASN A 24 -1.48 -7.67 3.90
N GLU A 25 -0.56 -8.53 3.51
CA GLU A 25 0.64 -8.90 4.26
C GLU A 25 1.88 -8.19 3.70
N THR A 26 1.69 -7.28 2.73
CA THR A 26 2.79 -6.60 2.05
C THR A 26 2.66 -5.08 2.16
N ARG A 27 3.80 -4.38 2.05
CA ARG A 27 3.86 -2.91 1.91
C ARG A 27 3.05 -2.36 0.74
N ALA A 28 2.74 -3.18 -0.27
CA ALA A 28 1.93 -2.74 -1.41
C ALA A 28 0.49 -2.38 -0.99
N TYR A 29 -0.05 -3.05 0.04
CA TYR A 29 -1.35 -2.73 0.60
C TYR A 29 -1.35 -1.35 1.26
N PHE A 30 -0.41 -1.11 2.18
CA PHE A 30 -0.21 0.19 2.83
C PHE A 30 -0.14 1.31 1.79
N ARG A 31 0.71 1.15 0.77
CA ARG A 31 0.86 2.15 -0.29
C ARG A 31 -0.42 2.40 -1.08
N GLY A 32 -1.11 1.33 -1.48
CA GLY A 32 -2.39 1.44 -2.20
C GLY A 32 -3.45 2.15 -1.36
N LYS A 33 -3.62 1.76 -0.09
CA LYS A 33 -4.60 2.37 0.81
C LYS A 33 -4.27 3.81 1.19
N SER A 34 -3.00 4.14 1.40
CA SER A 34 -2.57 5.52 1.61
C SER A 34 -2.88 6.40 0.41
N LEU A 35 -2.66 5.91 -0.81
CA LEU A 35 -3.02 6.62 -2.05
C LEU A 35 -4.54 6.76 -2.21
N GLU A 36 -5.32 5.76 -1.80
CA GLU A 36 -6.78 5.80 -1.85
C GLU A 36 -7.35 6.82 -0.86
N LYS A 37 -6.91 6.79 0.41
CA LYS A 37 -7.48 7.61 1.50
C LYS A 37 -6.91 9.03 1.58
N PHE A 38 -5.61 9.19 1.35
CA PHE A 38 -4.89 10.44 1.65
C PHE A 38 -4.32 11.10 0.39
N ARG A 39 -4.86 10.79 -0.79
CA ARG A 39 -4.38 11.29 -2.09
C ARG A 39 -4.03 12.78 -2.12
N PRO A 40 -4.85 13.71 -1.57
CA PRO A 40 -4.56 15.13 -1.63
C PRO A 40 -3.28 15.54 -0.88
N ASN A 41 -2.83 14.72 0.07
CA ASN A 41 -1.65 14.97 0.88
C ASN A 41 -0.42 14.20 0.38
N VAL A 42 -0.53 13.38 -0.67
CA VAL A 42 0.61 12.60 -1.17
C VAL A 42 1.48 13.48 -2.07
N LYS A 43 2.72 13.74 -1.65
CA LYS A 43 3.71 14.49 -2.41
C LYS A 43 4.50 13.60 -3.38
N ALA A 44 4.90 12.42 -2.92
CA ALA A 44 5.69 11.47 -3.69
C ALA A 44 5.45 10.03 -3.21
N VAL A 45 5.60 9.07 -4.12
CA VAL A 45 5.49 7.63 -3.84
C VAL A 45 6.63 6.89 -4.50
N GLN A 46 7.29 6.01 -3.73
CA GLN A 46 8.31 5.07 -4.20
C GLN A 46 7.96 3.64 -3.77
N TRP A 47 8.85 2.69 -4.06
CA TRP A 47 8.66 1.28 -3.67
C TRP A 47 8.88 1.06 -2.18
N ASP A 48 9.74 1.87 -1.57
CA ASP A 48 10.19 1.77 -0.19
C ASP A 48 9.76 2.96 0.67
N SER A 49 9.10 3.98 0.10
CA SER A 49 8.69 5.17 0.86
C SER A 49 7.47 5.87 0.27
N ILE A 50 6.77 6.61 1.14
CA ILE A 50 5.71 7.56 0.76
C ILE A 50 5.99 8.86 1.50
N THR A 51 5.94 9.97 0.78
CA THR A 51 6.08 11.30 1.38
C THR A 51 4.73 12.01 1.35
N PHE A 52 4.24 12.36 2.52
CA PHE A 52 3.06 13.19 2.66
C PHE A 52 3.43 14.66 2.88
N GLU A 53 2.53 15.59 2.53
CA GLU A 53 2.65 17.02 2.76
C GLU A 53 1.37 17.55 3.42
N MET A 54 1.54 18.29 4.51
CA MET A 54 0.43 18.92 5.24
C MET A 54 0.93 20.23 5.86
N ASN A 55 0.21 21.32 5.61
CA ASN A 55 0.55 22.67 6.10
C ASN A 55 1.99 23.10 5.74
N GLY A 56 2.45 22.76 4.53
CA GLY A 56 3.80 23.08 4.05
C GLY A 56 4.92 22.23 4.68
N ARG A 57 4.60 21.28 5.56
CA ARG A 57 5.56 20.34 6.14
C ARG A 57 5.48 18.97 5.47
N GLN A 58 6.64 18.37 5.21
CA GLN A 58 6.74 17.04 4.62
C GLN A 58 6.96 15.97 5.69
N PHE A 59 6.36 14.81 5.48
CA PHE A 59 6.39 13.64 6.35
C PHE A 59 6.76 12.41 5.51
N PRO A 60 8.05 12.10 5.37
CA PRO A 60 8.49 10.88 4.71
C PRO A 60 8.29 9.67 5.62
N ILE A 61 7.65 8.63 5.11
CA ILE A 61 7.49 7.34 5.80
C ILE A 61 8.28 6.28 5.02
N SER A 62 9.25 5.67 5.70
CA SER A 62 9.99 4.52 5.19
C SER A 62 9.19 3.23 5.40
N MET A 63 9.07 2.46 4.34
CA MET A 63 8.43 1.14 4.31
C MET A 63 9.44 0.00 4.34
N ASN A 64 10.73 0.27 4.60
CA ASN A 64 11.75 -0.79 4.68
C ASN A 64 11.50 -1.78 5.81
N ASN A 65 10.81 -1.35 6.87
CA ASN A 65 10.41 -2.22 7.97
C ASN A 65 9.10 -2.97 7.70
N LEU A 66 8.41 -2.74 6.57
CA LEU A 66 7.20 -3.46 6.15
C LEU A 66 7.58 -4.68 5.29
N VAL A 67 8.52 -5.47 5.79
CA VAL A 67 9.04 -6.67 5.12
C VAL A 67 8.52 -7.96 5.73
N ASP A 68 8.22 -7.96 7.03
CA ASP A 68 7.55 -9.08 7.70
C ASP A 68 6.03 -8.84 7.80
N THR A 69 5.31 -9.95 7.91
CA THR A 69 3.84 -9.98 7.92
C THR A 69 3.23 -9.22 9.10
N ASP A 70 3.87 -9.23 10.27
CA ASP A 70 3.32 -8.63 11.49
C ASP A 70 3.47 -7.11 11.43
N SER A 71 4.64 -6.62 11.01
CA SER A 71 4.87 -5.20 10.74
C SER A 71 3.92 -4.70 9.65
N ALA A 72 3.77 -5.42 8.54
CA ALA A 72 2.86 -5.03 7.47
C ALA A 72 1.40 -4.91 7.96
N LYS A 73 0.92 -5.87 8.74
CA LYS A 73 -0.43 -5.82 9.34
C LYS A 73 -0.62 -4.60 10.22
N LYS A 74 0.34 -4.29 11.10
CA LYS A 74 0.26 -3.13 12.00
C LYS A 74 0.08 -1.81 11.23
N TYR A 75 0.87 -1.61 10.17
CA TYR A 75 0.78 -0.42 9.33
C TYR A 75 -0.53 -0.38 8.53
N ASN A 76 -0.99 -1.52 8.02
CA ASN A 76 -2.25 -1.63 7.29
C ASN A 76 -3.44 -1.29 8.18
N GLU A 77 -3.49 -1.85 9.40
CA GLU A 77 -4.50 -1.51 10.39
C GLU A 77 -4.48 -0.03 10.76
N LEU A 78 -3.29 0.56 10.89
CA LEU A 78 -3.14 1.97 11.22
C LEU A 78 -3.72 2.88 10.12
N VAL A 79 -3.48 2.55 8.84
CA VAL A 79 -4.08 3.28 7.71
C VAL A 79 -5.59 3.07 7.64
N GLU A 80 -6.09 1.87 7.91
CA GLU A 80 -7.52 1.57 7.88
C GLU A 80 -8.28 2.31 8.98
N LYS A 81 -7.76 2.27 10.22
CA LYS A 81 -8.39 2.86 11.41
C LYS A 81 -8.29 4.38 11.49
N SER A 82 -7.39 5.01 10.74
CA SER A 82 -7.23 6.47 10.75
C SER A 82 -8.13 7.14 9.73
N GLU A 83 -8.97 8.08 10.14
CA GLU A 83 -9.84 8.83 9.22
C GLU A 83 -9.07 9.95 8.50
N THR A 84 -8.07 10.51 9.17
CA THR A 84 -7.26 11.62 8.66
C THR A 84 -5.78 11.28 8.61
N LEU A 85 -5.03 11.96 7.75
CA LEU A 85 -3.58 11.83 7.71
C LEU A 85 -2.94 12.27 9.04
N ALA A 86 -3.46 13.32 9.70
CA ALA A 86 -2.94 13.79 10.98
C ALA A 86 -3.06 12.72 12.07
N GLU A 87 -4.20 12.02 12.12
CA GLU A 87 -4.41 10.89 13.04
C GLU A 87 -3.45 9.73 12.74
N MET A 88 -3.28 9.39 11.46
CA MET A 88 -2.36 8.36 11.02
C MET A 88 -0.93 8.68 11.48
N LEU A 89 -0.45 9.90 11.22
CA LEU A 89 0.90 10.35 11.59
C LEU A 89 1.11 10.43 13.11
N GLY A 90 0.06 10.72 13.88
CA GLY A 90 0.13 10.77 15.34
C GLY A 90 0.25 9.39 16.00
N LYS A 91 -0.08 8.30 15.29
CA LYS A 91 -0.05 6.92 15.79
C LYS A 91 1.15 6.10 15.27
N LEU A 92 1.94 6.69 14.36
CA LEU A 92 3.04 6.06 13.63
C LEU A 92 4.33 6.10 14.45
#